data_AF-A0A7S2WNB2-F1
#
_entry.id   AF-A0A7S2WNB2-F1
#
_cell.length_a   1.000
_cell.length_b   1.000
_cell.length_c   1.000
_cell.angle_alpha   90.00
_cell.angle_beta   90.00
_cell.angle_gamma   90.00
#
_symmetry.space_group_name_H-M   'P 1'
#
loop_
_entity.id
_entity.type
_entity.pdbx_description
1 polymer ?
#
loop_
_entity_poly.entity_id
_entity_poly.type
_entity_poly.pdbx_seq_one_letter_code
_entity_poly.pdbx_strand_id
1 'polypeptide(L)'
;HGPTQVELNKHTVPDSSYESLAWLGYGLHFTESLFQNLAETDCRLAVCAETAYAEALLRHHGPTLRMISQSVLRVIPSSRQAILEKIGVEPAQANRLMKRWAVAVRKHRLIIQRLLHST
;
A
#
# COMPACT_ATOMS: atom_id res chain seq x y z
N HIS A 1 24.13 -33.52 -25.10
CA HIS A 1 23.93 -32.82 -23.81
C HIS A 1 24.71 -31.52 -23.81
N GLY A 2 24.06 -30.41 -24.16
CA GLY A 2 24.58 -29.06 -23.92
C GLY A 2 23.59 -28.35 -22.99
N PRO A 3 24.04 -27.62 -21.96
CA PRO A 3 23.11 -26.98 -21.05
C PRO A 3 22.34 -25.90 -21.80
N THR A 4 21.03 -26.11 -21.87
CA THR A 4 20.03 -25.12 -22.29
C THR A 4 20.26 -23.85 -21.50
N GLN A 5 20.59 -22.75 -22.17
CA GLN A 5 20.48 -21.43 -21.57
C GLN A 5 19.01 -21.23 -21.23
N VAL A 6 18.68 -21.36 -19.96
CA VAL A 6 17.43 -20.86 -19.41
C VAL A 6 17.52 -19.34 -19.60
N GLU A 7 16.83 -18.83 -20.63
CA GLU A 7 16.48 -17.42 -20.73
C GLU A 7 15.68 -17.09 -19.47
N LEU A 8 16.39 -16.66 -18.44
CA LEU A 8 15.82 -16.00 -17.29
C LEU A 8 15.16 -14.74 -17.82
N ASN A 9 13.85 -14.86 -18.03
CA ASN A 9 12.91 -13.80 -18.29
C ASN A 9 13.35 -12.56 -17.52
N LYS A 10 13.85 -11.55 -18.25
CA LYS A 10 14.08 -10.20 -17.72
C LYS A 10 12.71 -9.64 -17.34
N HIS A 11 12.20 -10.03 -16.17
CA HIS A 11 11.33 -9.14 -15.43
C HIS A 11 12.20 -7.93 -15.10
N THR A 12 12.04 -6.90 -15.91
CA THR A 12 12.55 -5.54 -15.76
C THR A 12 12.67 -5.19 -14.29
N VAL A 13 13.89 -5.22 -13.77
CA VAL A 13 14.27 -4.53 -12.55
C VAL A 13 14.01 -3.05 -12.84
N PRO A 14 13.27 -2.30 -11.99
CA PRO A 14 13.09 -0.86 -12.16
C PRO A 14 14.48 -0.21 -12.25
N ASP A 15 14.86 0.24 -13.44
CA ASP A 15 16.25 0.64 -13.76
C ASP A 15 16.61 2.03 -13.19
N SER A 16 15.90 2.55 -12.19
CA SER A 16 16.32 3.76 -11.49
C SER A 16 15.84 3.83 -10.04
N SER A 17 16.70 4.35 -9.16
CA SER A 17 16.33 4.73 -7.80
C SER A 17 15.12 5.69 -7.76
N TYR A 18 14.92 6.45 -8.84
CA TYR A 18 13.78 7.34 -9.03
C TYR A 18 12.46 6.58 -9.13
N GLU A 19 12.40 5.53 -9.97
CA GLU A 19 11.20 4.69 -10.09
C GLU A 19 10.89 3.94 -8.79
N SER A 20 11.92 3.43 -8.11
CA SER A 20 11.78 2.83 -6.78
C SER A 20 11.22 3.82 -5.76
N LEU A 21 11.69 5.07 -5.79
CA LEU A 21 11.22 6.14 -4.91
C LEU A 21 9.76 6.53 -5.22
N ALA A 22 9.36 6.52 -6.49
CA ALA A 22 7.98 6.73 -6.90
C ALA A 22 7.05 5.63 -6.35
N TRP A 23 7.42 4.36 -6.52
CA TRP A 23 6.66 3.23 -5.98
C TRP A 23 6.55 3.25 -4.46
N LEU A 24 7.64 3.62 -3.77
CA LEU A 24 7.60 3.85 -2.33
C LEU A 24 6.60 4.96 -1.98
N GLY A 25 6.60 6.07 -2.71
CA GLY A 25 5.65 7.17 -2.54
C GLY A 25 4.18 6.71 -2.66
N TYR A 26 3.86 5.87 -3.64
CA TYR A 26 2.51 5.30 -3.81
C TYR A 26 2.13 4.33 -2.69
N GLY A 27 3.06 3.45 -2.26
CA GLY A 27 2.83 2.55 -1.13
C GLY A 27 2.60 3.30 0.19
N LEU A 28 3.37 4.37 0.42
CA LEU A 28 3.19 5.24 1.57
C LEU A 28 1.82 5.94 1.53
N HIS A 29 1.39 6.43 0.35
CA HIS A 29 0.06 7.00 0.18
C HIS A 29 -1.06 6.00 0.49
N PHE A 30 -0.90 4.75 0.04
CA PHE A 30 -1.85 3.68 0.34
C PHE A 30 -1.98 3.43 1.86
N THR A 31 -0.86 3.26 2.56
CA THR A 31 -0.90 2.99 4.02
C THR A 31 -1.38 4.19 4.84
N GLU A 32 -1.11 5.42 4.38
CA GLU A 32 -1.67 6.64 4.96
C GLU A 32 -3.21 6.62 4.88
N SER A 33 -3.77 6.46 3.68
CA SER A 33 -5.22 6.45 3.46
C SER A 33 -5.89 5.29 4.21
N LEU A 34 -5.32 4.08 4.13
CA LEU A 34 -5.85 2.90 4.81
C LEU A 34 -5.98 3.11 6.33
N PHE A 35 -4.91 3.55 6.98
CA PHE A 35 -4.92 3.73 8.44
C PHE A 35 -5.67 4.97 8.89
N GLN A 36 -5.76 6.01 8.06
CA GLN A 36 -6.64 7.12 8.32
C GLN A 36 -8.10 6.65 8.31
N ASN A 37 -8.53 5.93 7.27
CA ASN A 37 -9.90 5.41 7.14
C ASN A 37 -10.26 4.44 8.28
N LEU A 38 -9.36 3.52 8.66
CA LEU A 38 -9.57 2.59 9.77
C LEU A 38 -9.66 3.24 11.15
N ALA A 39 -9.08 4.43 11.31
CA ALA A 39 -9.03 5.15 12.59
C ALA A 39 -10.11 6.23 12.73
N GLU A 40 -10.66 6.71 11.61
CA GLU A 40 -11.68 7.78 11.57
C GLU A 40 -13.09 7.24 11.30
N THR A 41 -13.20 6.05 10.71
CA THR A 41 -14.48 5.44 10.37
C THR A 41 -14.58 4.04 10.96
N ASP A 42 -15.80 3.51 11.07
CA ASP A 42 -16.05 2.11 11.41
C ASP A 42 -16.14 1.24 10.14
N CYS A 43 -15.42 1.60 9.08
CA CYS A 43 -15.43 0.82 7.84
C CYS A 43 -14.85 -0.58 8.05
N ARG A 44 -15.43 -1.55 7.33
CA ARG A 44 -14.80 -2.88 7.19
C ARG A 44 -13.46 -2.71 6.50
N LEU A 45 -12.47 -3.49 6.93
CA LEU A 45 -11.12 -3.45 6.39
C LEU A 45 -11.07 -3.50 4.86
N ALA A 46 -11.82 -4.41 4.24
CA ALA A 46 -11.89 -4.52 2.79
C ALA A 46 -12.32 -3.20 2.12
N VAL A 47 -13.31 -2.50 2.69
CA VAL A 47 -13.78 -1.20 2.18
C VAL A 47 -12.70 -0.14 2.34
N CYS A 48 -12.09 -0.03 3.54
CA CYS A 48 -11.04 0.95 3.78
C CYS A 48 -9.83 0.73 2.83
N ALA A 49 -9.49 -0.52 2.57
CA ALA A 49 -8.38 -0.91 1.70
C ALA A 49 -8.71 -0.74 0.20
N GLU A 50 -9.95 -0.99 -0.22
CA GLU A 50 -10.42 -0.67 -1.58
C GLU A 50 -10.35 0.83 -1.85
N THR A 51 -10.84 1.67 -0.93
CA THR A 51 -10.76 3.12 -1.04
C THR A 51 -9.30 3.58 -1.12
N ALA A 52 -8.45 3.13 -0.20
CA ALA A 52 -7.04 3.49 -0.20
C ALA A 52 -6.32 3.03 -1.48
N TYR A 53 -6.65 1.85 -2.01
CA TYR A 53 -6.10 1.34 -3.26
C TYR A 53 -6.51 2.20 -4.46
N ALA A 54 -7.79 2.58 -4.53
CA ALA A 54 -8.32 3.44 -5.58
C ALA A 54 -7.63 4.82 -5.61
N GLU A 55 -7.33 5.38 -4.43
CA GLU A 55 -6.65 6.66 -4.29
C GLU A 55 -5.16 6.61 -4.62
N ALA A 56 -4.47 5.54 -4.22
CA ALA A 56 -3.00 5.51 -4.21
C ALA A 56 -2.34 4.68 -5.32
N LEU A 57 -2.94 3.55 -5.70
CA LEU A 57 -2.25 2.52 -6.51
C LEU A 57 -2.97 2.19 -7.81
N LEU A 58 -4.30 2.30 -7.86
CA LEU A 58 -5.13 1.86 -8.98
C LEU A 58 -4.67 2.41 -10.33
N ARG A 59 -4.34 3.72 -10.39
CA ARG A 59 -3.91 4.37 -11.64
C ARG A 59 -2.54 3.92 -12.12
N HIS A 60 -1.69 3.43 -11.22
CA HIS A 60 -0.31 3.03 -11.49
C HIS A 60 -0.18 1.52 -11.79
N HIS A 61 -1.13 0.71 -11.33
CA HIS A 61 -1.18 -0.71 -11.66
C HIS A 61 -1.79 -0.97 -13.04
N GLY A 62 -1.17 -1.89 -13.79
CA GLY A 62 -1.74 -2.44 -15.01
C GLY A 62 -2.97 -3.34 -14.75
N PRO A 63 -3.77 -3.66 -15.79
CA PRO A 63 -5.05 -4.37 -15.65
C PRO A 63 -4.98 -5.68 -14.84
N THR A 64 -3.93 -6.48 -15.04
CA THR A 64 -3.72 -7.75 -14.31
C THR A 64 -3.56 -7.54 -12.81
N LEU A 65 -2.74 -6.55 -12.41
CA LEU A 65 -2.53 -6.25 -10.99
C LEU A 65 -3.78 -5.68 -10.32
N ARG A 66 -4.61 -4.94 -11.08
CA ARG A 66 -5.92 -4.45 -10.59
C ARG A 66 -6.84 -5.63 -10.25
N MET A 67 -6.94 -6.62 -11.14
CA MET A 67 -7.78 -7.80 -10.94
C MET A 67 -7.33 -8.65 -9.74
N ILE A 68 -6.01 -8.85 -9.58
CA ILE A 68 -5.43 -9.55 -8.43
C ILE A 68 -5.76 -8.80 -7.14
N SER A 69 -5.55 -7.48 -7.12
CA SER A 69 -5.79 -6.65 -5.93
C SER A 69 -7.25 -6.72 -5.48
N GLN A 70 -8.20 -6.60 -6.42
CA GLN A 70 -9.63 -6.76 -6.13
C GLN A 70 -9.98 -8.14 -5.58
N SER A 71 -9.33 -9.19 -6.08
CA SER A 71 -9.53 -10.55 -5.58
C SER A 71 -8.98 -10.73 -4.16
N VAL A 72 -7.79 -10.19 -3.88
CA VAL A 72 -7.17 -10.24 -2.54
C VAL A 72 -7.99 -9.45 -1.51
N LEU A 73 -8.49 -8.27 -1.86
CA LEU A 73 -9.30 -7.45 -0.95
C LEU A 73 -10.59 -8.16 -0.49
N ARG A 74 -11.10 -9.12 -1.27
CA ARG A 74 -12.26 -9.95 -0.89
C ARG A 74 -11.95 -11.04 0.13
N VAL A 75 -10.69 -11.49 0.24
CA VAL A 75 -10.25 -12.54 1.19
C VAL A 75 -9.59 -11.98 2.43
N ILE A 76 -9.33 -10.68 2.47
CA ILE A 76 -8.84 -9.99 3.66
C ILE A 76 -9.89 -10.11 4.79
N PRO A 77 -9.49 -10.40 6.05
CA PRO A 77 -10.40 -10.52 7.17
C PRO A 77 -11.38 -9.35 7.25
N SER A 78 -12.66 -9.67 7.34
CA SER A 78 -13.75 -8.72 7.16
C SER A 78 -13.94 -7.77 8.35
N SER A 79 -13.34 -8.07 9.51
CA SER A 79 -13.47 -7.24 10.71
C SER A 79 -12.19 -6.45 11.00
N ARG A 80 -12.37 -5.16 11.29
CA ARG A 80 -11.35 -4.29 11.87
C ARG A 80 -10.72 -4.93 13.11
N GLN A 81 -11.51 -5.66 13.89
CA GLN A 81 -11.10 -6.41 15.09
C GLN A 81 -9.99 -7.43 14.81
N ALA A 82 -10.07 -8.20 13.71
CA ALA A 82 -9.05 -9.19 13.37
C ALA A 82 -7.68 -8.56 13.09
N ILE A 83 -7.63 -7.31 12.60
CA ILE A 83 -6.35 -6.58 12.51
C ILE A 83 -5.90 -6.12 13.89
N LEU A 84 -6.80 -5.57 14.69
CA LEU A 84 -6.47 -5.08 16.02
C LEU A 84 -5.86 -6.20 16.89
N GLU A 85 -6.42 -7.41 16.80
CA GLU A 85 -5.88 -8.61 17.40
C GLU A 85 -4.48 -8.95 16.88
N LYS A 86 -4.25 -8.85 15.56
CA LYS A 86 -2.91 -9.04 14.96
C LYS A 86 -1.90 -7.98 15.36
N ILE A 87 -2.32 -6.73 15.61
CA ILE A 87 -1.46 -5.66 16.12
C ILE A 87 -1.09 -5.95 17.59
N GLY A 88 -1.93 -6.67 18.33
CA GLY A 88 -1.63 -7.12 19.69
C GLY A 88 -1.68 -6.00 20.73
N VAL A 89 -2.47 -4.94 20.48
CA VAL A 89 -2.66 -3.82 21.41
C VAL A 89 -4.14 -3.50 21.56
N GLU A 90 -4.50 -2.87 22.67
CA GLU A 90 -5.87 -2.44 22.94
C GLU A 90 -6.42 -1.52 21.82
N PRO A 91 -7.73 -1.61 21.47
CA PRO A 91 -8.30 -0.87 20.34
C PRO A 91 -8.03 0.64 20.34
N ALA A 92 -8.06 1.27 21.52
CA ALA A 92 -7.76 2.69 21.67
C ALA A 92 -6.28 3.00 21.36
N GLN A 93 -5.36 2.11 21.76
CA GLN A 93 -3.94 2.25 21.45
C GLN A 93 -3.67 2.04 19.96
N ALA A 94 -4.30 1.04 19.35
CA ALA A 94 -4.19 0.80 17.92
C ALA A 94 -4.66 2.00 17.11
N ASN A 95 -5.80 2.61 17.47
CA ASN A 95 -6.29 3.83 16.83
C ASN A 95 -5.29 5.00 16.94
N ARG A 96 -4.68 5.20 18.12
CA ARG A 96 -3.64 6.22 18.28
C ARG A 96 -2.42 5.94 17.40
N LEU A 97 -1.99 4.68 17.29
CA LEU A 97 -0.86 4.28 16.46
C LEU A 97 -1.16 4.47 14.97
N MET A 98 -2.34 4.08 14.50
CA MET A 98 -2.79 4.30 13.12
C MET A 98 -2.80 5.78 12.75
N LYS A 99 -3.36 6.64 13.61
CA LYS A 99 -3.34 8.11 13.41
C LYS A 99 -1.92 8.66 13.37
N ARG A 100 -1.05 8.23 14.30
CA ARG A 100 0.36 8.65 14.32
C ARG A 100 1.11 8.20 13.07
N TRP A 101 0.86 6.98 12.59
CA TRP A 101 1.43 6.48 11.35
C TRP A 101 1.01 7.33 10.16
N ALA A 102 -0.29 7.60 10.00
CA ALA A 102 -0.80 8.39 8.89
C ALA A 102 -0.13 9.77 8.83
N VAL A 103 0.02 10.45 9.99
CA VAL A 103 0.74 11.73 10.08
C VAL A 103 2.22 11.60 9.72
N ALA A 104 2.91 10.59 10.26
CA ALA A 104 4.33 10.39 10.01
C ALA A 104 4.63 10.07 8.54
N VAL A 105 3.83 9.20 7.93
CA VAL A 105 3.99 8.78 6.54
C VAL A 105 3.63 9.89 5.57
N ARG A 106 2.59 10.70 5.85
CA ARG A 106 2.26 11.89 5.05
C ARG A 106 3.47 12.80 4.86
N LYS A 107 4.24 13.07 5.93
CA LYS A 107 5.44 13.91 5.86
C LYS A 107 6.47 13.34 4.87
N HIS A 108 6.77 12.05 4.96
CA HIS A 108 7.75 11.39 4.08
C HIS A 108 7.24 11.33 2.63
N ARG A 109 5.96 11.02 2.43
CA ARG A 109 5.33 11.03 1.10
C ARG A 109 5.43 12.39 0.44
N LEU A 110 5.15 13.48 1.16
CA LEU A 110 5.24 14.83 0.61
C LEU A 110 6.67 15.21 0.23
N ILE A 111 7.68 14.78 0.99
CA ILE A 111 9.09 14.98 0.63
C ILE A 111 9.42 14.22 -0.66
N ILE A 112 9.03 12.94 -0.75
CA ILE A 112 9.24 12.11 -1.94
C ILE A 112 8.56 12.75 -3.16
N GLN A 113 7.29 13.14 -3.05
CA GLN A 113 6.57 13.79 -4.14
C GLN A 113 7.23 15.09 -4.58
N ARG A 114 7.74 15.90 -3.65
CA ARG A 114 8.49 17.12 -4.02
C ARG A 114 9.74 16.78 -4.81
N LEU A 115 10.54 15.80 -4.35
CA LEU A 115 11.76 15.38 -5.02
C LEU A 115 11.49 14.88 -6.46
N LEU A 116 10.40 14.15 -6.66
CA LEU A 116 10.01 13.63 -7.98
C LEU A 116 9.43 14.71 -8.91
N HIS A 117 8.84 15.78 -8.39
CA HIS A 117 8.31 16.87 -9.24
C HIS A 117 9.30 18.03 -9.45
N SER A 118 10.46 18.02 -8.79
CA SER A 118 11.50 19.03 -8.90
C SER A 118 12.55 18.76 -10.00
N THR A 119 12.41 17.65 -10.72
CA THR A 119 13.20 17.26 -11.90
C THR A 119 12.41 17.46 -13.18
#